data_AF-A0A1I1FTM1-F1
#
_entry.id   AF-A0A1I1FTM1-F1
#
_cell.length_a   1.000
_cell.length_b   1.000
_cell.length_c   1.000
_cell.angle_alpha   90.00
_cell.angle_beta   90.00
_cell.angle_gamma   90.00
#
_symmetry.space_group_name_H-M   'P 1'
#
loop_
_entity.id
_entity.type
_entity.pdbx_description
1 polymer ?
#
loop_
_entity_poly.entity_id
_entity_poly.type
_entity_poly.pdbx_seq_one_letter_code
_entity_poly.pdbx_strand_id
1 'polypeptide(L)'
;MTGDPLKLFGRHLTWLRKQRGWSQEALSLESGLARSYLSGIERGTRNVALYNICTLADTLGVAPPEMLDFSRHETAAAPVEAPRSPYQADTSPAVQATMRYMAELSDFERDVVAGVARALARKQPR
;
A
#
# COMPACT_ATOMS: atom_id res chain seq x y z
N MET A 1 -13.78 -10.06 -8.46
CA MET A 1 -12.40 -10.07 -7.92
C MET A 1 -11.49 -9.35 -8.90
N THR A 2 -11.21 -8.07 -8.67
CA THR A 2 -10.38 -7.27 -9.57
C THR A 2 -8.97 -7.17 -8.96
N GLY A 3 -8.14 -8.18 -9.17
CA GLY A 3 -6.76 -8.21 -8.64
C GLY A 3 -6.15 -9.60 -8.61
N ASP A 4 -4.81 -9.66 -8.60
CA ASP A 4 -4.05 -10.90 -8.42
C ASP A 4 -4.30 -11.48 -7.01
N PRO A 5 -4.89 -12.69 -6.90
CA PRO A 5 -5.25 -13.29 -5.61
C PRO A 5 -4.05 -13.51 -4.70
N LEU A 6 -2.86 -13.77 -5.25
CA LEU A 6 -1.65 -13.96 -4.45
C LEU A 6 -1.22 -12.66 -3.77
N LYS A 7 -1.34 -11.53 -4.47
CA LYS A 7 -1.05 -10.21 -3.91
C LYS A 7 -2.09 -9.79 -2.88
N LEU A 8 -3.37 -10.12 -3.12
CA LEU A 8 -4.44 -9.87 -2.16
C LEU A 8 -4.19 -10.62 -0.86
N PHE A 9 -3.94 -11.93 -0.95
CA PHE A 9 -3.61 -12.76 0.19
C PHE A 9 -2.34 -12.28 0.91
N GLY A 10 -1.27 -11.98 0.17
CA GLY A 10 -0.01 -11.51 0.75
C GLY A 10 -0.14 -10.21 1.56
N ARG A 11 -0.93 -9.25 1.05
CA ARG A 11 -1.25 -8.01 1.77
C ARG A 11 -2.09 -8.27 3.02
N HIS A 12 -3.11 -9.11 2.91
CA HIS A 12 -3.97 -9.47 4.03
C HIS A 12 -3.17 -10.18 5.14
N LEU A 13 -2.33 -11.15 4.79
CA LEU A 13 -1.43 -11.83 5.73
C LEU A 13 -0.47 -10.85 6.42
N THR A 14 0.10 -9.92 5.67
CA THR A 14 0.98 -8.87 6.23
C THR A 14 0.24 -8.03 7.26
N TRP A 15 -1.02 -7.68 6.99
CA TRP A 15 -1.85 -6.92 7.92
C TRP A 15 -2.14 -7.71 9.19
N LEU A 16 -2.62 -8.97 9.08
CA LEU A 16 -2.89 -9.83 10.24
C LEU A 16 -1.65 -9.98 11.13
N ARG A 17 -0.49 -10.24 10.51
CA ARG A 17 0.79 -10.35 11.24
C ARG A 17 1.13 -9.05 11.98
N LYS A 18 0.92 -7.89 11.35
CA LYS A 18 1.19 -6.59 11.97
C LYS A 18 0.22 -6.25 13.10
N GLN A 19 -1.05 -6.67 13.03
CA GLN A 19 -2.01 -6.52 14.13
C GLN A 19 -1.54 -7.27 15.39
N ARG A 20 -0.81 -8.37 15.21
CA ARG A 20 -0.14 -9.10 16.31
C ARG A 20 1.19 -8.49 16.77
N GLY A 21 1.66 -7.43 16.11
CA GLY A 21 2.97 -6.82 16.38
C GLY A 21 4.16 -7.69 15.98
N TRP A 22 3.96 -8.69 15.11
CA TRP A 22 4.97 -9.69 14.79
C TRP A 22 5.84 -9.30 13.58
N SER A 23 7.12 -9.65 13.63
CA SER A 23 8.00 -9.65 12.45
C SER A 23 7.78 -10.91 11.60
N GLN A 24 8.36 -10.97 10.41
CA GLN A 24 8.34 -12.19 9.58
C GLN A 24 9.09 -13.33 10.28
N GLU A 25 10.14 -13.04 11.03
CA GLU A 25 10.90 -14.03 11.81
C GLU A 25 10.03 -14.59 12.94
N ALA A 26 9.29 -13.73 13.63
CA ALA A 26 8.37 -14.16 14.69
C ALA A 26 7.28 -15.09 14.12
N LEU A 27 6.60 -14.69 13.04
CA LEU A 27 5.59 -15.56 12.42
C LEU A 27 6.19 -16.86 11.88
N SER A 28 7.41 -16.81 11.34
CA SER A 28 8.15 -18.00 10.88
C SER A 28 8.40 -18.98 12.02
N LEU A 29 8.84 -18.49 13.17
CA LEU A 29 9.11 -19.29 14.36
C LEU A 29 7.82 -19.94 14.88
N GLU A 30 6.76 -19.16 15.02
CA GLU A 30 5.49 -19.64 15.60
C GLU A 30 4.74 -20.59 14.66
N SER A 31 4.75 -20.34 13.34
CA SER A 31 4.03 -21.18 12.36
C SER A 31 4.83 -22.40 11.88
N GLY A 32 6.13 -22.46 12.16
CA GLY A 32 7.05 -23.46 11.61
C GLY A 32 7.32 -23.30 10.10
N LEU A 33 6.77 -22.28 9.44
CA LEU A 33 7.01 -22.00 8.03
C LEU A 33 8.33 -21.25 7.85
N ALA A 34 9.12 -21.61 6.83
CA ALA A 34 10.36 -20.93 6.53
C ALA A 34 10.13 -19.43 6.24
N ARG A 35 10.93 -18.55 6.85
CA ARG A 35 10.87 -17.09 6.67
C ARG A 35 10.90 -16.66 5.19
N SER A 36 11.72 -17.32 4.37
CA SER A 36 11.82 -17.04 2.92
C SER A 36 10.53 -17.40 2.17
N TYR A 37 9.83 -18.45 2.61
CA TYR A 37 8.52 -18.83 2.09
C TYR A 37 7.46 -17.82 2.48
N LEU A 38 7.41 -17.40 3.76
CA LEU A 38 6.53 -16.33 4.24
C LEU A 38 6.74 -15.02 3.47
N SER A 39 7.99 -14.60 3.28
CA SER A 39 8.33 -13.42 2.48
C SER A 39 7.88 -13.56 1.01
N GLY A 40 7.94 -14.78 0.46
CA GLY A 40 7.40 -15.08 -0.87
C GLY A 40 5.88 -14.93 -0.94
N ILE A 41 5.17 -15.39 0.09
CA ILE A 41 3.71 -15.30 0.20
C ILE A 41 3.28 -13.84 0.36
N GLU A 42 3.89 -13.09 1.29
CA GLU A 42 3.53 -11.68 1.55
C GLU A 42 3.72 -10.78 0.32
N ARG A 43 4.70 -11.08 -0.54
CA ARG A 43 4.91 -10.39 -1.82
C ARG A 43 4.01 -10.88 -2.96
N GLY A 44 3.20 -11.92 -2.75
CA GLY A 44 2.37 -12.54 -3.79
C GLY A 44 3.15 -13.31 -4.85
N THR A 45 4.37 -13.76 -4.54
CA THR A 45 5.26 -14.51 -5.46
C THR A 45 5.22 -16.02 -5.25
N ARG A 46 4.49 -16.48 -4.22
CA ARG A 46 4.30 -17.89 -3.88
C ARG A 46 2.82 -18.16 -3.73
N ASN A 47 2.36 -19.26 -4.33
CA ASN A 47 1.05 -19.81 -4.04
C ASN A 47 1.13 -20.60 -2.73
N VAL A 48 0.27 -20.27 -1.78
CA VAL A 48 0.22 -20.94 -0.47
C VAL A 48 -0.74 -22.12 -0.54
N ALA A 49 -0.33 -23.29 -0.04
CA ALA A 49 -1.21 -24.44 0.02
C ALA A 49 -2.29 -24.25 1.09
N LEU A 50 -3.48 -24.82 0.90
CA LEU A 50 -4.59 -24.74 1.85
C LEU A 50 -4.19 -25.12 3.28
N TYR A 51 -3.39 -26.19 3.44
CA TYR A 51 -2.87 -26.60 4.75
C TYR A 51 -2.14 -25.46 5.47
N ASN A 52 -1.25 -24.76 4.76
CA ASN A 52 -0.49 -23.63 5.31
C ASN A 52 -1.38 -22.42 5.59
N ILE A 53 -2.48 -22.22 4.86
CA ILE A 53 -3.48 -21.19 5.19
C ILE A 53 -4.10 -21.49 6.56
N CYS A 54 -4.49 -22.74 6.80
CA CYS A 54 -5.04 -23.15 8.11
C CYS A 54 -3.99 -23.03 9.22
N THR A 55 -2.75 -23.50 9.00
CA THR A 55 -1.66 -23.34 9.96
C THR A 55 -1.43 -21.87 10.33
N LEU A 56 -1.42 -20.98 9.33
CA LEU A 56 -1.29 -19.54 9.57
C LEU A 56 -2.47 -18.96 10.33
N ALA A 57 -3.70 -19.39 10.04
CA ALA A 57 -4.90 -18.96 10.76
C ALA A 57 -4.80 -19.32 12.24
N ASP A 58 -4.45 -20.57 12.54
CA ASP A 58 -4.28 -21.05 13.92
C ASP A 58 -3.16 -20.29 14.64
N THR A 59 -2.01 -20.10 13.96
CA THR A 59 -0.86 -19.35 14.52
C THR A 59 -1.22 -17.90 14.83
N LEU A 60 -1.97 -17.25 13.92
CA LEU A 60 -2.45 -15.88 14.06
C LEU A 60 -3.75 -15.79 14.90
N GLY A 61 -4.22 -16.91 15.45
CA GLY A 61 -5.44 -17.06 16.23
C GLY A 61 -6.65 -16.36 15.63
N VAL A 62 -6.85 -16.56 14.33
CA VAL A 62 -8.04 -16.14 13.57
C VAL A 62 -8.72 -17.37 12.96
N ALA A 63 -10.00 -17.25 12.64
CA ALA A 63 -10.71 -18.33 11.95
C ALA A 63 -10.19 -18.49 10.50
N PRO A 64 -10.14 -19.70 9.92
CA PRO A 64 -9.66 -19.90 8.55
C PRO A 64 -10.32 -19.02 7.47
N PRO A 65 -11.65 -18.73 7.51
CA PRO A 65 -12.27 -17.83 6.55
C PRO A 65 -11.73 -16.40 6.60
N GLU A 66 -11.26 -15.93 7.77
CA GLU A 66 -10.68 -14.60 7.94
C GLU A 66 -9.47 -14.42 7.01
N MET A 67 -8.66 -15.46 6.82
CA MET A 67 -7.48 -15.43 5.95
C MET A 67 -7.80 -15.08 4.49
N LEU A 68 -9.06 -15.25 4.08
CA LEU A 68 -9.55 -14.97 2.73
C LEU A 68 -10.51 -13.77 2.69
N ASP A 69 -10.77 -13.10 3.82
CA ASP A 69 -11.57 -11.87 3.87
C ASP A 69 -10.73 -10.65 3.48
N PHE A 70 -10.62 -10.42 2.17
CA PHE A 70 -9.86 -9.30 1.62
C PHE A 70 -10.61 -7.97 1.68
N SER A 71 -11.91 -7.98 1.99
CA SER A 71 -12.77 -6.78 1.98
C SER A 71 -12.37 -5.76 3.05
N ARG A 72 -11.73 -6.24 4.13
CA ARG A 72 -11.20 -5.43 5.24
C ARG A 72 -10.09 -4.45 4.84
N HIS A 73 -9.61 -4.55 3.59
CA HIS A 73 -8.52 -3.74 3.04
C HIS A 73 -8.94 -2.80 1.89
N GLU A 74 -10.20 -2.82 1.43
CA GLU A 74 -10.65 -1.93 0.34
C GLU A 74 -10.79 -0.46 0.78
N THR A 75 -10.97 -0.19 2.08
CA THR A 75 -11.08 1.18 2.61
C THR A 75 -9.76 1.76 3.08
N ALA A 76 -8.70 0.96 3.18
CA ALA A 76 -7.35 1.48 3.36
C ALA A 76 -6.70 1.68 1.98
N ALA A 77 -7.20 2.68 1.25
CA ALA A 77 -6.24 3.67 0.78
C ALA A 77 -5.53 4.18 2.03
N ALA A 78 -4.51 3.43 2.49
CA ALA A 78 -3.52 3.98 3.40
C ALA A 78 -3.21 5.37 2.85
N PRO A 79 -3.18 6.43 3.67
CA PRO A 79 -2.71 7.70 3.16
C PRO A 79 -1.38 7.35 2.51
N VAL A 80 -1.35 7.43 1.18
CA VAL A 80 -0.10 7.41 0.43
C VAL A 80 0.73 8.37 1.23
N GLU A 81 1.76 7.87 1.94
CA GLU A 81 2.62 8.72 2.74
C GLU A 81 3.02 9.79 1.75
N ALA A 82 2.42 10.99 1.93
CA ALA A 82 2.26 11.93 0.82
C ALA A 82 3.66 12.06 0.25
N PRO A 83 3.87 11.81 -1.07
CA PRO A 83 5.20 11.74 -1.63
C PRO A 83 5.94 12.93 -1.05
N ARG A 84 6.98 12.67 -0.23
CA ARG A 84 7.61 13.71 0.58
C ARG A 84 8.06 14.76 -0.39
N SER A 85 7.22 15.76 -0.58
CA SER A 85 7.43 16.79 -1.57
C SER A 85 8.67 17.49 -1.04
N PRO A 86 9.75 17.61 -1.83
CA PRO A 86 10.91 18.38 -1.43
C PRO A 86 10.51 19.79 -0.98
N TYR A 87 9.38 20.26 -1.49
CA TYR A 87 8.62 21.37 -0.96
C TYR A 87 7.66 20.85 0.11
N GLN A 88 8.11 20.81 1.38
CA GLN A 88 7.18 20.90 2.50
C GLN A 88 6.25 22.09 2.25
N ALA A 89 4.99 22.01 2.69
CA ALA A 89 3.94 23.00 2.44
C ALA A 89 4.36 24.41 2.88
N ASP A 90 5.20 25.05 2.08
CA ASP A 90 5.53 26.44 2.16
C ASP A 90 4.32 27.14 1.57
N THR A 91 3.40 27.49 2.45
CA THR A 91 2.32 28.43 2.16
C THR A 91 2.87 29.83 1.93
N SER A 92 3.94 29.94 1.14
CA SER A 92 4.47 31.18 0.63
C SER A 92 3.32 31.94 -0.05
N PRO A 93 3.29 33.29 0.05
CA PRO A 93 2.28 34.10 -0.61
C PRO A 93 2.10 33.76 -2.10
N ALA A 94 3.18 33.35 -2.77
CA ALA A 94 3.14 32.91 -4.17
C ALA A 94 2.37 31.60 -4.37
N VAL A 95 2.56 30.61 -3.48
CA VAL A 95 1.86 29.33 -3.53
C VAL A 95 0.36 29.53 -3.25
N GLN A 96 0.03 30.37 -2.27
CA GLN A 96 -1.37 30.71 -1.97
C GLN A 96 -2.06 31.45 -3.11
N ALA A 97 -1.39 32.44 -3.72
CA ALA A 97 -1.92 33.15 -4.89
C ALA A 97 -2.15 32.18 -6.06
N THR A 98 -1.19 31.28 -6.31
CA THR A 98 -1.32 30.24 -7.35
C THR A 98 -2.51 29.33 -7.07
N MET A 99 -2.69 28.86 -5.83
CA MET A 99 -3.83 28.01 -5.47
C MET A 99 -5.18 28.70 -5.65
N ARG A 100 -5.28 30.02 -5.37
CA ARG A 100 -6.50 30.79 -5.62
C ARG A 100 -6.82 30.85 -7.12
N TYR A 101 -5.84 31.19 -7.95
CA TYR A 101 -6.04 31.20 -9.41
C TYR A 101 -6.42 29.82 -9.94
N MET A 102 -5.76 28.75 -9.48
CA MET A 102 -6.07 27.37 -9.89
C MET A 102 -7.49 26.92 -9.51
N ALA A 103 -8.10 27.51 -8.49
CA ALA A 103 -9.46 27.20 -8.06
C ALA A 103 -10.54 27.78 -8.99
N GLU A 104 -10.20 28.81 -9.75
CA GLU A 104 -11.12 29.51 -10.67
C GLU A 104 -10.99 29.02 -12.13
N LEU A 105 -10.07 28.09 -12.40
CA LEU A 105 -9.83 27.56 -13.74
C LEU A 105 -10.84 26.48 -14.16
N SER A 106 -11.12 26.44 -15.46
CA SER A 106 -11.84 25.33 -16.09
C SER A 106 -11.02 24.04 -16.09
N ASP A 107 -11.68 22.89 -16.29
CA ASP A 107 -11.02 21.58 -16.35
C ASP A 107 -9.93 21.52 -17.43
N PHE A 108 -10.18 22.15 -18.59
CA PHE A 108 -9.21 22.22 -19.68
C PHE A 108 -7.94 22.99 -19.30
N GLU A 109 -8.10 24.15 -18.65
CA GLU A 109 -6.96 24.98 -18.22
C GLU A 109 -6.14 24.27 -17.13
N ARG A 110 -6.81 23.55 -16.21
CA ARG A 110 -6.14 22.73 -15.20
C ARG A 110 -5.29 21.62 -15.83
N ASP A 111 -5.76 20.99 -16.89
CA ASP A 111 -5.01 19.97 -17.63
C ASP A 111 -3.75 20.53 -18.31
N VAL A 112 -3.84 21.72 -18.88
CA VAL A 112 -2.68 22.42 -19.48
C VAL A 112 -1.62 22.70 -18.41
N VAL A 113 -2.02 23.25 -17.26
CA VAL A 113 -1.10 23.53 -16.14
C VAL A 113 -0.44 22.25 -15.63
N ALA A 114 -1.21 21.17 -15.49
CA ALA A 114 -0.66 19.87 -15.08
C ALA A 114 0.33 19.32 -16.12
N GLY A 115 0.10 19.55 -17.41
CA GLY A 115 1.03 19.22 -18.49
C GLY A 115 2.38 19.94 -18.35
N VAL A 116 2.34 21.26 -18.13
CA VAL A 116 3.53 22.08 -17.92
C VAL A 116 4.28 21.68 -16.64
N ALA A 117 3.57 21.47 -15.52
CA ALA A 117 4.18 21.04 -14.27
C ALA A 117 4.93 19.70 -14.42
N ARG A 118 4.35 18.73 -15.13
CA ARG A 118 5.02 17.45 -15.46
C ARG A 118 6.25 17.65 -16.34
N ALA A 119 6.20 18.56 -17.32
CA ALA A 119 7.33 18.86 -18.19
C ALA A 119 8.49 19.50 -17.41
N LEU A 120 8.19 20.41 -16.48
CA LEU A 120 9.18 21.05 -15.61
C LEU A 120 9.80 20.08 -14.61
N ALA A 121 9.00 19.21 -13.99
CA ALA A 121 9.49 18.20 -13.05
C ALA A 121 10.48 17.21 -13.70
N ARG A 122 10.32 16.92 -14.99
CA ARG A 122 11.25 16.07 -15.76
C ARG A 122 12.58 16.76 -16.09
N LYS A 123 12.68 18.08 -15.92
CA LYS A 123 13.84 18.89 -16.34
C LYS A 123 14.80 19.24 -15.21
N GLN A 124 14.54 18.82 -13.96
CA GLN A 124 15.49 19.02 -12.86
C GLN A 124 16.75 18.14 -13.05
N PRO A 125 17.95 18.73 -13.19
CA PRO A 125 19.19 17.96 -13.21
C PRO A 125 19.50 17.42 -11.80
N ARG A 126 20.14 16.25 -11.75
CA ARG A 126 20.67 15.63 -10.53
C ARG A 126 21.72 16.49 -9.84
#